data_AF-A0A358HSR9-F1
#
_entry.id   AF-A0A358HSR9-F1
#
_cell.length_a   1.000
_cell.length_b   1.000
_cell.length_c   1.000
_cell.angle_alpha   90.00
_cell.angle_beta   90.00
_cell.angle_gamma   90.00
#
_symmetry.space_group_name_H-M   'P 1'
#
loop_
_entity.id
_entity.type
_entity.pdbx_description
1 polymer ?
#
loop_
_entity_poly.entity_id
_entity_poly.type
_entity_poly.pdbx_seq_one_letter_code
_entity_poly.pdbx_strand_id
1 'polypeptide(L)' 'YWDDKGFYLEQRFVANGKTLALGVVKAVFVGPEGIIRPEEICRLVGADETSPLMPDWLSGWPDMESAIEARLAA' A
#
# COMPACT_ATOMS: atom_id res chain seq x y z
N TYR A 1 2.77 4.55 4.69
CA TYR A 1 1.78 4.00 5.63
C TYR A 1 1.56 2.54 5.25
N TRP A 2 1.36 1.70 6.24
CA TRP A 2 0.90 0.33 6.08
C TRP A 2 -0.05 -0.03 7.23
N ASP A 3 -0.99 -0.92 6.96
CA ASP A 3 -1.91 -1.49 7.96
C ASP A 3 -1.48 -2.93 8.33
N ASP A 4 -2.34 -3.68 9.01
CA ASP A 4 -2.03 -5.07 9.40
C ASP A 4 -1.81 -6.02 8.20
N LYS A 5 -2.25 -5.64 7.00
CA LYS A 5 -2.31 -6.51 5.82
C LYS A 5 -1.35 -6.10 4.71
N GLY A 6 -1.10 -4.81 4.50
CA GLY A 6 -0.38 -4.37 3.32
C GLY A 6 0.18 -2.95 3.38
N PHE A 7 1.09 -2.71 2.44
CA PHE A 7 1.74 -1.43 2.21
C PHE A 7 0.94 -0.56 1.25
N TYR A 8 0.83 0.72 1.58
CA TYR A 8 0.26 1.74 0.70
C TYR A 8 1.37 2.58 0.08
N LEU A 9 1.62 2.35 -1.20
CA LEU A 9 2.74 2.92 -1.94
C LEU A 9 2.24 3.95 -2.94
N GLU A 10 2.79 5.17 -2.86
CA GLU A 10 2.65 6.17 -3.91
C GLU A 10 3.75 5.96 -4.96
N GLN A 11 3.36 5.81 -6.22
CA GLN A 11 4.28 5.72 -7.34
C GLN A 11 4.09 6.90 -8.28
N ARG A 12 5.17 7.66 -8.47
CA ARG A 12 5.22 8.79 -9.40
C ARG A 12 5.99 8.41 -10.66
N PHE A 13 5.39 8.67 -11.81
CA PHE A 13 6.04 8.57 -13.11
C PHE A 13 6.42 9.96 -13.58
N VAL A 14 7.73 10.23 -13.68
CA VAL A 14 8.27 11.58 -13.91
C VAL A 14 9.10 11.61 -15.19
N ALA A 15 8.89 12.62 -16.03
CA ALA A 15 9.74 12.92 -17.18
C ALA A 15 10.00 14.42 -17.27
N ASN A 16 11.23 14.81 -17.55
CA ASN A 16 11.66 16.22 -17.65
C ASN A 16 11.21 17.07 -16.43
N GLY A 17 11.33 16.51 -15.23
CA GLY A 17 10.94 17.16 -13.97
C GLY A 17 9.43 17.27 -13.73
N LYS A 18 8.58 16.78 -14.65
CA LYS A 18 7.12 16.81 -14.52
C LYS A 18 6.56 15.44 -14.18
N THR A 19 5.63 15.38 -13.22
CA THR A 19 4.84 14.18 -12.97
C THR A 19 3.86 13.99 -14.14
N LEU A 20 3.97 12.86 -14.82
CA LEU A 20 3.08 12.48 -15.92
C LEU A 20 1.96 11.54 -15.47
N ALA A 21 2.22 10.73 -14.46
CA ALA A 21 1.22 9.87 -13.85
C ALA A 21 1.51 9.67 -12.35
N LEU A 22 0.45 9.38 -11.61
CA LEU A 22 0.47 9.02 -10.21
C LEU A 22 -0.34 7.74 -10.04
N GLY A 23 0.22 6.77 -9.32
CA GLY A 23 -0.45 5.56 -8.92
C GLY A 23 -0.38 5.39 -7.41
N VAL A 24 -1.42 4.80 -6.84
CA VAL A 24 -1.43 4.36 -5.45
C VAL A 24 -1.65 2.85 -5.47
N VAL A 25 -0.77 2.12 -4.81
CA VAL A 25 -0.76 0.65 -4.83
C VAL A 25 -0.89 0.15 -3.41
N LYS A 26 -1.89 -0.70 -3.16
CA LYS A 26 -1.90 -1.58 -2.00
C LYS A 26 -1.12 -2.85 -2.35
N ALA A 27 0.00 -3.09 -1.66
CA ALA A 27 0.86 -4.24 -1.87
C ALA A 27 0.79 -5.19 -0.66
N VAL A 28 0.45 -6.45 -0.90
CA VAL A 28 0.39 -7.51 0.10
C VAL A 28 1.45 -8.55 -0.22
N PHE A 29 2.27 -8.92 0.76
CA PHE A 29 3.23 -10.00 0.63
C PHE A 29 2.59 -11.31 1.10
N VAL A 30 2.79 -12.38 0.33
CA VAL A 30 2.22 -13.69 0.62
C VAL A 30 3.33 -14.74 0.57
N GLY A 31 3.44 -15.53 1.63
CA GLY A 31 4.33 -16.67 1.73
C GLY A 31 3.57 -18.00 1.80
N PRO A 32 4.27 -19.13 1.98
CA PRO A 32 3.66 -20.45 2.05
C PRO A 32 2.58 -20.61 3.13
N GLU A 33 2.68 -19.86 4.23
CA GLU A 33 1.75 -19.89 5.36
C GLU A 33 0.67 -18.80 5.31
N GLY A 34 0.63 -18.00 4.23
CA GLY A 34 -0.36 -16.94 4.04
C GLY A 34 0.25 -15.53 3.99
N ILE A 35 -0.52 -14.53 4.41
CA ILE A 35 -0.11 -13.12 4.36
C ILE A 35 1.04 -12.88 5.35
N ILE A 36 2.12 -12.26 4.87
CA ILE A 36 3.25 -11.82 5.67
C ILE A 36 2.97 -10.39 6.12
N ARG A 37 3.11 -10.12 7.42
CA ARG A 37 2.81 -8.79 7.99
C ARG A 37 3.85 -7.76 7.55
N PRO A 38 3.47 -6.49 7.30
CA PRO A 38 4.42 -5.43 6.94
C PRO A 38 5.60 -5.26 7.90
N GLU A 39 5.38 -5.38 9.20
CA GLU A 39 6.44 -5.33 10.23
C GLU A 39 7.54 -6.37 10.00
N GLU A 40 7.16 -7.59 9.61
CA GLU A 40 8.11 -8.67 9.32
C GLU A 40 8.95 -8.35 8.10
N ILE A 41 8.33 -7.78 7.05
CA ILE A 41 9.04 -7.30 5.86
C ILE A 41 10.00 -6.17 6.24
N CYS A 42 9.55 -5.18 7.02
CA CYS A 42 10.39 -4.07 7.49
C CYS A 42 11.63 -4.58 8.22
N ARG A 43 11.45 -5.52 9.16
CA ARG A 43 12.54 -6.14 9.91
C ARG A 43 13.54 -6.84 9.00
N LEU A 44 13.05 -7.61 8.02
CA LEU A 44 13.91 -8.35 7.08
C LEU A 44 14.78 -7.42 6.22
N VAL A 45 14.27 -6.24 5.87
CA VAL A 45 15.01 -5.26 5.05
C VAL A 45 15.77 -4.21 5.88
N GLY A 46 15.72 -4.30 7.20
CA GLY A 46 16.35 -3.33 8.11
C GLY A 46 15.70 -1.94 8.11
N ALA A 47 14.41 -1.86 7.81
CA ALA A 47 13.61 -0.65 7.88
C ALA A 47 12.96 -0.47 9.26
N ASP A 48 12.45 0.74 9.53
CA ASP A 48 11.65 1.01 10.72
C ASP A 48 10.37 0.15 10.71
N GLU A 49 10.12 -0.56 11.80
CA GLU A 49 8.95 -1.40 12.02
C GLU A 49 7.73 -0.58 12.46
N THR A 50 7.86 0.75 12.59
CA THR A 50 6.75 1.65 12.94
C THR A 50 6.08 2.18 11.68
N SER A 51 4.79 1.90 11.53
CA SER A 51 4.02 2.49 10.44
C SER A 51 3.92 4.00 10.64
N PRO A 52 4.18 4.81 9.60
CA PRO A 52 3.80 6.22 9.63
C PRO A 52 2.30 6.37 9.91
N LEU A 53 1.83 7.52 10.39
CA LEU A 53 0.39 7.78 10.43
C LEU A 53 -0.22 7.74 9.03
N MET A 54 -1.50 7.36 8.93
CA MET A 54 -2.23 7.40 7.66
C MET A 54 -2.29 8.85 7.17
N PRO A 55 -1.76 9.17 5.97
CA PRO A 55 -1.86 10.50 5.40
C PRO A 55 -3.31 10.88 5.09
N ASP A 56 -3.68 12.15 5.28
CA ASP A 56 -5.04 12.65 5.05
C ASP A 56 -5.56 12.35 3.64
N TRP A 57 -4.69 12.43 2.63
CA TRP A 57 -5.06 12.18 1.23
C TRP A 57 -5.44 10.71 0.96
N LEU A 58 -5.01 9.78 1.81
CA LEU A 58 -5.37 8.35 1.74
C LEU A 58 -6.64 8.00 2.51
N SER A 59 -7.27 8.96 3.20
CA SER A 59 -8.42 8.69 4.07
C SER A 59 -9.62 8.07 3.36
N GLY A 60 -9.84 8.38 2.08
CA GLY A 60 -10.91 7.79 1.26
C GLY A 60 -10.56 6.44 0.64
N TRP A 61 -9.34 5.91 0.87
CA TRP A 61 -8.91 4.66 0.25
C TRP A 61 -9.76 3.44 0.67
N PRO A 62 -10.09 3.21 1.96
CA PRO A 62 -10.82 2.01 2.37
C PRO A 62 -12.18 1.86 1.67
N ASP A 63 -12.88 2.98 1.45
CA ASP A 63 -14.15 2.99 0.73
C ASP A 63 -13.96 2.61 -0.74
N MET A 64 -12.90 3.14 -1.36
CA MET A 64 -12.56 2.86 -2.75
C MET A 64 -12.13 1.40 -2.96
N GLU A 65 -11.35 0.85 -2.04
CA GLU A 65 -10.97 -0.57 -2.02
C GLU A 65 -12.20 -1.48 -1.92
N SER A 66 -13.08 -1.20 -0.97
CA SER A 66 -14.33 -1.96 -0.78
C SER A 66 -15.21 -1.93 -2.05
N ALA A 67 -15.31 -0.77 -2.70
CA ALA A 67 -16.06 -0.63 -3.95
C ALA A 67 -15.43 -1.42 -5.11
N ILE A 68 -14.09 -1.46 -5.20
CA ILE A 68 -13.38 -2.24 -6.21
C ILE A 68 -13.56 -3.74 -5.98
N GLU A 69 -13.41 -4.20 -4.73
CA GLU A 69 -13.61 -5.62 -4.37
C GLU A 69 -15.04 -6.07 -4.70
N ALA A 70 -16.05 -5.28 -4.32
CA ALA A 70 -17.45 -5.57 -4.65
C ALA A 70 -17.68 -5.65 -6.18
N ARG A 71 -17.05 -4.76 -6.95
CA ARG A 71 -17.12 -4.77 -8.42
C ARG A 71 -16.42 -5.99 -9.04
N LEU A 72 -15.33 -6.48 -8.44
CA LEU A 72 -14.57 -7.63 -8.94
C LEU A 72 -15.19 -8.98 -8.55
N ALA A 73 -15.98 -9.02 -7.48
CA ALA A 73 -16.70 -10.20 -7.02
C ALA A 73 -18.02 -10.46 -7.78
N ALA A 74 -18.47 -9.51 -8.60
CA ALA A 74 -19.66 -9.58 -9.45
C ALA A 74 -19.31 -10.00 -10.89
#